data_AF-A0A2S1JQ55-F1
#
_entry.id   AF-A0A2S1JQ55-F1
#
_cell.length_a   1.000
_cell.length_b   1.000
_cell.length_c   1.000
_cell.angle_alpha   90.00
_cell.angle_beta   90.00
_cell.angle_gamma   90.00
#
_symmetry.space_group_name_H-M   'P 1'
#
loop_
_entity.id
_entity.type
_entity.pdbx_description
1 polymer ?
#
loop_
_entity_poly.entity_id
_entity_poly.type
_entity_poly.pdbx_seq_one_letter_code
_entity_poly.pdbx_strand_id
1 'polypeptide(L)'
;MNISKEEGKEKDVTAIKKEKVDLDSGFLGKIFGDKAHSPSNISGLVVLLLLCLNIYGIVFKIEGVEPLELWQATTPLITLILGFLFGKKEIT
;
A
#
# COMPACT_ATOMS: atom_id res chain seq x y z
N MET A 1 -32.88 -21.97 27.98
CA MET A 1 -31.49 -21.67 28.37
C MET A 1 -30.55 -22.09 27.24
N ASN A 2 -30.53 -21.33 26.14
CA ASN A 2 -29.66 -21.62 24.98
C ASN A 2 -28.98 -20.37 24.39
N ILE A 3 -29.29 -19.17 24.91
CA ILE A 3 -28.83 -17.90 24.34
C ILE A 3 -27.39 -17.59 24.78
N SER A 4 -26.99 -17.95 26.00
CA SER A 4 -25.62 -17.71 26.49
C SER A 4 -24.54 -18.58 25.85
N LYS A 5 -24.89 -19.66 25.14
CA LYS A 5 -23.90 -20.58 24.53
C LYS A 5 -23.49 -20.16 23.11
N GLU A 6 -24.33 -19.41 22.41
CA GLU A 6 -24.03 -18.90 21.07
C GLU A 6 -23.17 -17.62 21.11
N GLU A 7 -23.44 -16.71 22.05
CA GLU A 7 -22.63 -15.48 22.22
C GLU A 7 -21.15 -15.76 22.55
N GLY A 8 -20.87 -16.85 23.29
CA GLY A 8 -19.50 -17.25 23.60
C GLY A 8 -18.74 -17.80 22.38
N LYS A 9 -19.44 -18.51 21.50
CA LYS A 9 -18.85 -19.13 20.29
C LYS A 9 -18.61 -18.09 19.19
N GLU A 10 -19.48 -17.10 19.08
CA GLU A 10 -19.33 -15.99 18.11
C GLU A 10 -18.18 -15.05 18.48
N LYS A 11 -18.01 -14.74 19.78
CA LYS A 11 -16.87 -13.94 20.28
C LYS A 11 -15.54 -14.66 20.07
N ASP A 12 -15.50 -15.97 20.30
CA ASP A 12 -14.31 -16.80 20.14
C ASP A 12 -13.87 -16.89 18.67
N VAL A 13 -14.80 -17.13 17.73
CA VAL A 13 -14.51 -17.17 16.29
C VAL A 13 -14.01 -15.82 15.77
N THR A 14 -14.54 -14.71 16.30
CA THR A 14 -14.13 -13.36 15.91
C THR A 14 -12.73 -13.01 16.43
N ALA A 15 -12.40 -13.44 17.65
CA ALA A 15 -11.07 -13.29 18.23
C ALA A 15 -10.02 -14.10 17.47
N ILE A 16 -10.32 -15.37 17.16
CA ILE A 16 -9.45 -16.26 16.38
C ILE A 16 -9.22 -15.70 14.96
N LYS A 17 -10.26 -15.14 14.32
CA LYS A 17 -10.13 -14.48 13.01
C LYS A 17 -9.24 -13.24 13.06
N LYS A 18 -9.39 -12.38 14.07
CA LYS A 18 -8.55 -11.20 14.26
C LYS A 18 -7.09 -11.58 14.48
N GLU A 19 -6.84 -12.59 15.31
CA GLU A 19 -5.49 -13.05 15.62
C GLU A 19 -4.78 -13.61 14.39
N LYS A 20 -5.47 -14.37 13.53
CA LYS A 20 -4.88 -14.86 12.28
C LYS A 20 -4.52 -13.75 11.29
N VAL A 21 -5.32 -12.69 11.21
CA VAL A 21 -5.04 -11.52 10.35
C VAL A 21 -3.84 -10.73 10.87
N ASP A 22 -3.69 -10.60 12.19
CA ASP A 22 -2.57 -9.89 12.82
C ASP A 22 -1.26 -10.70 12.73
N LEU A 23 -1.35 -12.04 12.74
CA LEU A 23 -0.19 -12.94 12.57
C LEU A 23 0.31 -13.02 11.13
N ASP A 24 -0.56 -12.82 10.14
CA ASP A 24 -0.20 -12.84 8.73
C ASP A 24 0.32 -11.48 8.21
N SER A 25 0.00 -10.40 8.91
CA SER A 25 0.53 -9.06 8.62
C SER A 25 1.86 -8.85 9.34
N GLY A 26 2.97 -9.21 8.68
CA GLY A 26 4.33 -8.82 9.15
C GLY A 26 4.46 -7.29 9.28
N PHE A 27 5.64 -6.77 9.63
CA PHE A 27 5.84 -5.32 9.87
C PHE A 27 5.29 -4.41 8.75
N LEU A 28 5.41 -4.85 7.49
CA LEU A 28 4.83 -4.17 6.33
C LEU A 28 3.30 -4.22 6.30
N GLY A 29 2.67 -5.32 6.72
CA GLY A 29 1.21 -5.44 6.78
C GLY A 29 0.57 -4.58 7.88
N LYS A 30 1.30 -4.25 8.95
CA LYS A 30 0.85 -3.27 9.96
C LYS A 30 0.78 -1.83 9.43
N ILE A 31 1.65 -1.47 8.49
CA ILE A 31 1.72 -0.11 7.92
C ILE A 31 0.88 -0.01 6.64
N PHE A 32 0.89 -1.05 5.80
CA PHE A 32 0.28 -1.06 4.47
C PHE A 32 -0.98 -1.93 4.38
N GLY A 33 -1.44 -2.53 5.47
CA GLY A 33 -2.68 -3.32 5.52
C GLY A 33 -2.50 -4.79 5.12
N ASP A 34 -3.60 -5.51 4.99
CA ASP A 34 -3.61 -6.96 4.72
C ASP A 34 -2.85 -7.34 3.41
N LYS A 35 -2.38 -8.60 3.31
CA LYS A 35 -1.61 -9.13 2.17
C LYS A 35 -2.26 -8.88 0.81
N ALA A 36 -3.60 -8.82 0.76
CA ALA A 36 -4.36 -8.54 -0.45
C ALA A 36 -4.20 -7.10 -0.96
N HIS A 37 -3.90 -6.14 -0.07
CA HIS A 37 -3.86 -4.71 -0.37
C HIS A 37 -2.48 -4.10 -0.16
N SER A 38 -1.61 -4.75 0.63
CA SER A 38 -0.22 -4.37 0.85
C SER A 38 0.54 -4.02 -0.44
N PRO A 39 0.52 -4.83 -1.52
CA PRO A 39 1.22 -4.48 -2.77
C PRO A 39 0.69 -3.20 -3.43
N SER A 40 -0.62 -2.96 -3.37
CA SER A 40 -1.26 -1.76 -3.91
C SER A 40 -0.90 -0.52 -3.10
N ASN A 41 -0.95 -0.64 -1.77
CA ASN A 41 -0.66 0.47 -0.85
C ASN A 41 0.83 0.87 -0.89
N ILE A 42 1.74 -0.11 -0.96
CA ILE A 42 3.17 0.15 -1.15
C ILE A 42 3.41 0.86 -2.48
N SER A 43 2.81 0.36 -3.55
CA SER A 43 2.91 0.96 -4.89
C SER A 43 2.42 2.41 -4.91
N GLY A 44 1.26 2.69 -4.30
CA GLY A 44 0.76 4.05 -4.14
C GLY A 44 1.69 4.96 -3.35
N LEU A 45 2.28 4.46 -2.25
CA LEU A 45 3.26 5.22 -1.48
C LEU A 45 4.52 5.53 -2.30
N VAL A 46 5.03 4.58 -3.07
CA VAL A 46 6.20 4.80 -3.93
C VAL A 46 5.91 5.90 -4.95
N VAL A 47 4.72 5.92 -5.57
CA VAL A 47 4.31 7.02 -6.46
C VAL A 47 4.31 8.36 -5.73
N LEU A 48 3.74 8.41 -4.52
CA LEU A 48 3.71 9.64 -3.72
C LEU A 48 5.12 10.15 -3.40
N LEU A 49 6.03 9.25 -3.00
CA LEU A 49 7.42 9.60 -2.71
C LEU A 49 8.17 10.11 -3.94
N LEU A 50 7.96 9.48 -5.11
CA LEU A 50 8.55 9.95 -6.36
C LEU A 50 8.03 11.34 -6.77
N LEU A 51 6.74 11.63 -6.56
CA LEU A 51 6.19 12.97 -6.79
C LEU A 51 6.76 14.00 -5.81
N CYS A 52 6.85 13.67 -4.53
CA CYS A 52 7.48 14.54 -3.54
C CYS A 52 8.95 14.84 -3.89
N LEU A 53 9.69 13.84 -4.37
CA LEU A 53 11.07 14.01 -4.82
C LEU A 53 11.18 15.00 -6.00
N ASN A 54 10.27 14.91 -6.98
CA ASN A 54 10.21 15.87 -8.09
C ASN A 54 9.88 17.28 -7.64
N ILE A 55 8.87 17.43 -6.78
CA ILE A 55 8.48 18.73 -6.22
C ILE A 55 9.66 19.32 -5.42
N TYR A 56 10.32 18.50 -4.61
CA TYR A 56 11.49 18.91 -3.84
C TYR A 56 12.64 19.37 -4.76
N GLY A 57 12.94 18.62 -5.82
CA GLY A 57 13.95 18.98 -6.81
C GLY A 57 13.68 20.32 -7.51
N ILE A 58 12.40 20.63 -7.78
CA ILE A 58 11.99 21.92 -8.36
C ILE A 58 12.13 23.06 -7.36
N VAL A 59 11.62 22.88 -6.13
CA VAL A 59 11.52 23.95 -5.13
C VAL A 59 12.88 24.30 -4.53
N PHE A 60 13.67 23.29 -4.19
CA PHE A 60 14.93 23.48 -3.45
C PHE A 60 16.16 23.50 -4.35
N LYS A 61 16.03 23.21 -5.66
CA LYS A 61 17.12 23.14 -6.64
C LYS A 61 18.32 22.35 -6.13
N ILE A 62 18.29 21.04 -6.34
CA ILE A 62 19.38 20.14 -5.99
C ILE A 62 20.59 20.47 -6.86
N GLU A 63 21.73 20.81 -6.24
CA GLU A 63 22.98 21.05 -6.97
C GLU A 63 23.39 19.80 -7.76
N GLY A 64 23.70 19.98 -9.05
CA GLY A 64 24.14 18.90 -9.93
C GLY A 64 23.02 18.02 -10.48
N VAL A 65 21.75 18.35 -10.24
CA VAL A 65 20.60 17.62 -10.82
C VAL A 65 19.64 18.60 -11.47
N GLU A 66 19.44 18.49 -12.78
CA GLU A 66 18.45 19.30 -13.47
C GLU A 66 17.04 18.75 -13.17
N PRO A 67 16.04 19.60 -12.83
CA PRO A 67 14.67 19.12 -12.56
C PRO A 67 14.09 18.32 -13.72
N LEU A 68 14.44 18.66 -14.96
CA LEU A 68 13.99 17.93 -16.16
C LEU A 68 14.53 16.49 -16.18
N GLU A 69 15.81 16.30 -15.86
CA GLU A 69 16.44 14.96 -15.80
C GLU A 69 15.78 14.09 -14.72
N LEU A 70 15.44 14.70 -13.57
CA LEU A 70 14.73 14.03 -12.50
C LEU A 70 13.33 13.56 -12.95
N TRP A 71 12.60 14.41 -13.68
CA TRP A 71 11.31 14.05 -14.27
C TRP A 71 11.43 12.94 -15.31
N GLN A 72 12.45 13.01 -16.18
CA GLN A 72 12.69 11.97 -17.20
C GLN A 72 12.99 10.62 -16.57
N ALA A 73 13.73 10.58 -15.46
CA ALA A 73 14.04 9.35 -14.75
C ALA A 73 12.83 8.77 -13.98
N THR A 74 12.03 9.63 -13.35
CA THR A 74 10.94 9.19 -12.46
C THR A 74 9.62 8.92 -13.18
N THR A 75 9.34 9.58 -14.30
CA THR A 75 8.11 9.39 -15.11
C THR A 75 7.87 7.92 -15.50
N PRO A 76 8.82 7.18 -16.10
CA PRO A 76 8.59 5.78 -16.48
C PRO A 76 8.29 4.88 -15.27
N LEU A 77 8.89 5.16 -14.11
CA LEU A 77 8.60 4.43 -12.87
C LEU A 77 7.17 4.70 -12.39
N ILE A 78 6.75 5.97 -12.37
CA ILE A 78 5.38 6.35 -12.04
C ILE A 78 4.40 5.69 -13.02
N THR A 79 4.64 5.78 -14.33
CA THR A 79 3.80 5.16 -15.36
C THR A 79 3.69 3.64 -15.17
N LEU A 80 4.81 2.97 -14.86
CA LEU A 80 4.82 1.53 -14.61
C LEU A 80 3.99 1.17 -13.37
N ILE A 81 4.13 1.93 -12.28
CA ILE A 81 3.40 1.67 -11.04
C ILE A 81 1.91 1.96 -11.21
N LEU A 82 1.55 3.05 -11.90
CA LEU A 82 0.15 3.33 -12.24
C LEU A 82 -0.43 2.24 -13.16
N GLY A 83 0.36 1.75 -14.11
CA GLY A 83 0.00 0.60 -14.93
C GLY A 83 -0.20 -0.67 -14.11
N PHE A 84 0.60 -0.91 -13.08
CA PHE A 84 0.41 -2.01 -12.13
C PHE A 84 -0.87 -1.83 -11.29
N LEU A 85 -1.11 -0.62 -10.77
CA LEU A 85 -2.24 -0.30 -9.91
C LEU A 85 -3.59 -0.38 -10.66
N PHE A 86 -3.64 0.12 -11.89
CA PHE A 86 -4.87 0.21 -12.68
C PHE A 86 -4.99 -0.83 -13.79
N GLY A 87 -3.92 -1.57 -14.10
CA GLY A 87 -3.89 -2.59 -15.15
C GLY A 87 -4.50 -3.92 -14.74
N LYS A 88 -4.96 -4.07 -13.49
CA LYS A 88 -5.77 -5.22 -13.07
C LYS A 88 -7.11 -5.20 -13.80
N LYS A 89 -7.16 -5.88 -14.94
CA LYS A 89 -8.41 -6.20 -15.63
C LYS A 89 -9.15 -7.22 -14.77
N GLU A 90 -10.27 -6.82 -14.16
CA GLU A 90 -11.25 -7.79 -13.67
C GLU A 90 -11.76 -8.56 -14.89
N ILE A 91 -11.22 -9.76 -15.09
CA ILE A 91 -11.86 -10.75 -15.96
C ILE A 91 -12.96 -11.34 -15.08
N THR A 92 -14.10 -10.66 -15.05
CA THR A 92 -15.38 -11.19 -14.57
C THR A 92 -16.26 -11.46 -15.78
#